data_AF-A0A3N2PFI1-F1
#
_entry.id   AF-A0A3N2PFI1-F1
#
_cell.length_a   1.000
_cell.length_b   1.000
_cell.length_c   1.000
_cell.angle_alpha   90.00
_cell.angle_beta   90.00
_cell.angle_gamma   90.00
#
_symmetry.space_group_name_H-M   'P 1'
#
loop_
_entity.id
_entity.type
_entity.pdbx_description
1 polymer ?
#
loop_
_entity_poly.entity_id
_entity_poly.type
_entity_poly.pdbx_seq_one_letter_code
_entity_poly.pdbx_strand_id
1 'polypeptide(L)'
;MGGVSEQAVALTVFGIEVPDAGPVFLAALTVHIPAGVVAVVAGTVAALAPKRRGRHPRAGVVFAVAVAVIVVTAAVMAAVRWRENWHLLAVATLTAVLVAVGWRARRRRGRRWRLWHGVAMSGAFIALLTGFYIDNGPQLPVWDRLPPLAFWFLPTAVGAPVTWWALVRNRALPRRRAHPRRPPGAREARPAQTPEAGRDVGQVS
;
A
#
# COMPACT_ATOMS: atom_id res chain seq x y z
N MET A 1 59.91 -11.30 4.30
CA MET A 1 59.05 -12.37 3.75
C MET A 1 58.03 -12.69 4.83
N GLY A 2 56.74 -12.37 4.78
CA GLY A 2 55.84 -12.18 3.64
C GLY A 2 54.72 -13.22 3.75
N GLY A 3 53.51 -12.78 4.07
CA GLY A 3 52.26 -13.56 4.13
C GLY A 3 51.51 -13.25 5.43
N VAL A 4 50.61 -12.26 5.54
CA VAL A 4 49.56 -11.78 4.62
C VAL A 4 48.64 -12.90 4.14
N SER A 5 47.93 -13.54 5.07
CA SER A 5 46.75 -14.35 4.75
C SER A 5 45.82 -14.56 5.95
N GLU A 6 45.53 -13.48 6.68
CA GLU A 6 44.22 -13.35 7.29
C GLU A 6 43.62 -12.08 6.71
N GLN A 7 42.93 -12.25 5.58
CA GLN A 7 42.03 -11.24 5.04
C GLN A 7 40.83 -11.12 6.00
N ALA A 8 41.10 -10.55 7.17
CA ALA A 8 40.11 -9.76 7.86
C ALA A 8 39.67 -8.71 6.84
N VAL A 9 38.44 -8.83 6.35
CA VAL A 9 37.77 -7.79 5.58
C VAL A 9 37.43 -6.66 6.57
N ALA A 10 38.48 -6.06 7.15
CA ALA A 10 38.47 -4.79 7.81
C ALA A 10 38.56 -3.75 6.70
N LEU A 11 37.43 -3.50 6.05
CA LEU A 11 37.33 -2.45 5.05
C LEU A 11 37.20 -1.12 5.80
N THR A 12 38.34 -0.55 6.14
CA THR A 12 38.49 0.74 6.83
C THR A 12 37.98 1.85 5.93
N VAL A 13 36.71 2.22 6.08
CA VAL A 13 36.13 3.41 5.44
C VAL A 13 36.28 4.57 6.43
N PHE A 14 37.26 5.45 6.19
CA PHE A 14 37.51 6.70 6.93
C PHE A 14 37.91 6.61 8.41
N GLY A 15 38.64 5.55 8.82
CA GLY A 15 39.33 5.55 10.12
C GLY A 15 38.42 5.49 11.35
N ILE A 16 37.18 5.04 11.21
CA ILE A 16 36.28 4.76 12.33
C ILE A 16 36.14 3.24 12.43
N GLU A 17 36.83 2.64 13.41
CA GLU A 17 36.42 1.33 13.92
C GLU A 17 35.07 1.54 14.60
N VAL A 18 34.01 1.01 13.99
CA VAL A 18 32.71 0.86 14.66
C VAL A 18 32.67 -0.56 15.19
N PRO A 19 32.94 -0.79 16.49
CA PRO A 19 32.46 -1.99 17.14
C PRO A 19 30.94 -2.03 16.90
N ASP A 20 30.41 -3.15 16.43
CA ASP A 20 28.97 -3.44 16.35
C ASP A 20 28.18 -3.01 15.09
N ALA A 21 28.83 -2.73 13.95
CA ALA A 21 28.17 -2.79 12.64
C ALA A 21 28.87 -3.83 11.75
N GLY A 22 28.64 -5.11 12.02
CA GLY A 22 29.25 -6.19 11.24
C GLY A 22 29.03 -6.01 9.73
N PRO A 23 29.92 -6.56 8.87
CA PRO A 23 29.85 -6.44 7.41
C PRO A 23 28.48 -6.83 6.82
N VAL A 24 27.72 -7.68 7.52
CA VAL A 24 26.33 -8.04 7.20
C VAL A 24 25.38 -6.83 7.22
N PHE A 25 25.49 -5.94 8.21
CA PHE A 25 24.66 -4.74 8.30
C PHE A 25 24.95 -3.80 7.14
N LEU A 26 26.23 -3.55 6.84
CA LEU A 26 26.65 -2.67 5.74
C LEU A 26 26.26 -3.26 4.37
N ALA A 27 26.39 -4.57 4.19
CA ALA A 27 25.94 -5.24 2.97
C ALA A 27 24.41 -5.10 2.80
N ALA A 28 23.64 -5.32 3.87
CA ALA A 28 22.19 -5.15 3.85
C ALA A 28 21.80 -3.69 3.53
N LEU A 29 22.49 -2.71 4.14
CA LEU A 29 22.27 -1.28 3.90
C LEU A 29 22.60 -0.89 2.45
N THR A 30 23.70 -1.39 1.91
CA THR A 30 24.12 -1.16 0.51
C THR A 30 23.09 -1.65 -0.49
N VAL A 31 22.36 -2.73 -0.17
CA VAL A 31 21.23 -3.23 -0.98
C VAL A 31 19.94 -2.45 -0.69
N HIS A 32 19.72 -2.04 0.56
CA HIS A 32 18.52 -1.36 1.01
C HIS A 32 18.32 0.01 0.35
N ILE A 33 19.37 0.83 0.32
CA ILE A 33 19.33 2.19 -0.24
C ILE A 33 18.87 2.19 -1.71
N PRO A 34 19.51 1.47 -2.65
CA PRO A 34 19.08 1.46 -4.05
C PRO A 34 17.69 0.84 -4.21
N ALA A 35 17.34 -0.19 -3.41
CA ALA A 35 15.98 -0.73 -3.41
C ALA A 35 14.94 0.33 -3.00
N GLY A 36 15.25 1.15 -1.99
CA GLY A 36 14.46 2.31 -1.57
C GLY A 36 14.24 3.30 -2.70
N VAL A 37 15.32 3.70 -3.38
CA VAL A 37 15.25 4.62 -4.54
C VAL A 37 14.37 4.04 -5.66
N VAL A 38 14.58 2.77 -6.01
CA VAL A 38 13.76 2.07 -7.01
C VAL A 38 12.29 2.03 -6.60
N ALA A 39 11.99 1.76 -5.33
CA ALA A 39 10.63 1.76 -4.83
C ALA A 39 9.97 3.14 -4.93
N VAL A 40 10.68 4.22 -4.58
CA VAL A 40 10.15 5.59 -4.70
C VAL A 40 9.87 5.96 -6.17
N VAL A 41 10.82 5.71 -7.07
CA VAL A 41 10.65 5.99 -8.50
C VAL A 41 9.52 5.14 -9.10
N ALA A 42 9.48 3.84 -8.81
CA ALA A 42 8.43 2.96 -9.31
C ALA A 42 7.05 3.33 -8.76
N GLY A 43 6.95 3.69 -7.48
CA GLY A 43 5.71 4.12 -6.83
C GLY A 43 5.16 5.42 -7.41
N THR A 44 6.02 6.43 -7.61
CA THR A 44 5.63 7.70 -8.26
C THR A 44 5.21 7.48 -9.71
N VAL A 45 5.96 6.71 -10.50
CA VAL A 45 5.58 6.35 -11.87
C VAL A 45 4.26 5.59 -11.90
N ALA A 46 4.03 4.66 -10.97
CA ALA A 46 2.77 3.92 -10.88
C ALA A 46 1.58 4.84 -10.52
N ALA A 47 1.80 5.85 -9.68
CA ALA A 47 0.78 6.82 -9.28
C ALA A 47 0.42 7.81 -10.40
N LEU A 48 1.42 8.27 -11.17
CA LEU A 48 1.25 9.25 -12.25
C LEU A 48 0.85 8.61 -13.59
N ALA A 49 1.19 7.34 -13.81
CA ALA A 49 0.88 6.66 -15.06
C ALA A 49 -0.64 6.55 -15.30
N PRO A 50 -1.10 6.76 -16.55
CA PRO A 50 -2.48 6.48 -16.92
C PRO A 50 -2.85 5.05 -16.53
N LYS A 51 -4.02 4.85 -15.91
CA LYS A 51 -4.57 3.53 -15.50
C LYS A 51 -5.01 2.69 -16.71
N ARG A 52 -4.07 2.45 -17.62
CA ARG A 52 -4.17 1.69 -18.87
C ARG A 52 -3.20 0.50 -18.81
N ARG A 53 -3.42 -0.49 -19.67
CA ARG A 53 -2.50 -1.63 -19.83
C ARG A 53 -1.13 -1.09 -20.27
N GLY A 54 -0.04 -1.54 -19.63
CA GLY A 54 1.33 -1.14 -19.98
C GLY A 54 2.18 -0.69 -18.78
N ARG A 55 2.44 0.62 -18.69
CA ARG A 55 3.40 1.20 -17.72
C ARG A 55 2.97 1.08 -16.26
N HIS A 56 1.68 1.30 -15.95
CA HIS A 56 1.16 1.24 -14.58
C HIS A 56 1.31 -0.16 -13.93
N PRO A 57 0.92 -1.28 -14.58
CA PRO A 57 1.15 -2.61 -14.03
C PRO A 57 2.63 -2.96 -13.85
N ARG A 58 3.50 -2.59 -14.79
CA ARG A 58 4.94 -2.88 -14.72
C ARG A 58 5.59 -2.13 -13.55
N ALA A 59 5.32 -0.84 -13.43
CA ALA A 59 5.79 -0.03 -12.30
C ALA A 59 5.28 -0.57 -10.96
N GLY A 60 4.03 -1.03 -10.88
CA GLY A 60 3.49 -1.66 -9.67
C GLY A 60 4.17 -2.99 -9.31
N VAL A 61 4.65 -3.76 -10.28
CA VAL A 61 5.45 -4.98 -10.01
C VAL A 61 6.84 -4.60 -9.49
N VAL A 62 7.53 -3.66 -10.15
CA VAL A 62 8.84 -3.17 -9.70
C VAL A 62 8.76 -2.63 -8.27
N PHE A 63 7.72 -1.83 -7.97
CA PHE A 63 7.46 -1.35 -6.63
C PHE A 63 7.31 -2.49 -5.61
N ALA A 64 6.50 -3.51 -5.92
CA ALA A 64 6.29 -4.64 -5.01
C ALA A 64 7.56 -5.46 -4.76
N VAL A 65 8.37 -5.69 -5.81
CA VAL A 65 9.66 -6.39 -5.68
C VAL A 65 10.64 -5.57 -4.85
N ALA A 66 10.74 -4.26 -5.09
CA ALA A 66 11.60 -3.38 -4.32
C ALA A 66 11.20 -3.33 -2.83
N VAL A 67 9.89 -3.27 -2.53
CA VAL A 67 9.38 -3.36 -1.15
C VAL A 67 9.75 -4.70 -0.51
N ALA A 68 9.70 -5.81 -1.24
CA ALA A 68 10.11 -7.11 -0.70
C ALA A 68 11.61 -7.12 -0.32
N VAL A 69 12.47 -6.56 -1.16
CA VAL A 69 13.92 -6.39 -0.87
C VAL A 69 14.13 -5.52 0.36
N ILE A 70 13.41 -4.39 0.48
CA ILE A 70 13.46 -3.48 1.63
C ILE A 70 13.09 -4.19 2.93
N VAL A 71 12.03 -5.01 2.93
CA VAL A 71 11.60 -5.75 4.14
C VAL A 71 12.64 -6.78 4.55
N VAL A 72 13.20 -7.54 3.60
CA VAL A 72 14.23 -8.55 3.90
C VAL A 72 15.48 -7.87 4.47
N THR A 73 15.95 -6.82 3.82
CA THR A 73 17.13 -6.06 4.29
C THR A 73 16.89 -5.36 5.62
N ALA A 74 15.69 -4.79 5.85
CA ALA A 74 15.30 -4.22 7.15
C ALA A 74 15.25 -5.26 8.26
N ALA A 75 14.76 -6.48 7.97
CA ALA A 75 14.77 -7.58 8.94
C ALA A 75 16.21 -8.01 9.29
N VAL A 76 17.11 -8.07 8.30
CA VAL A 76 18.54 -8.33 8.55
C VAL A 76 19.16 -7.24 9.43
N MET A 77 18.95 -5.96 9.09
CA MET A 77 19.45 -4.84 9.88
C MET A 77 18.86 -4.79 11.30
N ALA A 78 17.59 -5.15 11.47
CA ALA A 78 16.92 -5.25 12.77
C ALA A 78 17.37 -6.45 13.59
N ALA A 79 17.73 -7.57 12.96
CA ALA A 79 18.30 -8.71 13.67
C ALA A 79 19.68 -8.39 14.27
N VAL A 80 20.48 -7.55 13.60
CA VAL A 80 21.79 -7.10 14.10
C VAL A 80 21.63 -6.02 15.17
N ARG A 81 20.73 -5.05 14.96
CA ARG A 81 20.54 -3.87 15.83
C ARG A 81 19.08 -3.70 16.21
N TRP A 82 18.58 -4.61 17.04
CA TRP A 82 17.15 -4.66 17.36
C TRP A 82 16.64 -3.41 18.07
N ARG A 83 17.41 -2.93 19.06
CA ARG A 83 16.99 -1.81 19.91
C ARG A 83 16.83 -0.52 19.11
N GLU A 84 17.63 -0.36 18.07
CA GLU A 84 17.63 0.79 17.18
C GLU A 84 16.60 0.61 16.05
N ASN A 85 16.47 -0.58 15.43
CA ASN A 85 15.78 -0.73 14.15
C ASN A 85 14.38 -1.39 14.20
N TRP A 86 13.90 -1.84 15.37
CA TRP A 86 12.62 -2.57 15.45
C TRP A 86 11.44 -1.77 14.89
N HIS A 87 11.43 -0.45 15.06
CA HIS A 87 10.36 0.43 14.60
C HIS A 87 10.35 0.56 13.07
N LEU A 88 11.51 0.59 12.43
CA LEU A 88 11.65 0.58 10.97
C LEU A 88 11.19 -0.76 10.39
N LEU A 89 11.47 -1.87 11.06
CA LEU A 89 10.94 -3.19 10.68
C LEU A 89 9.41 -3.24 10.77
N ALA A 90 8.81 -2.62 11.80
CA ALA A 90 7.35 -2.53 11.90
C ALA A 90 6.75 -1.75 10.72
N VAL A 91 7.33 -0.62 10.34
CA VAL A 91 6.89 0.19 9.18
C VAL A 91 7.08 -0.57 7.86
N ALA A 92 8.21 -1.26 7.68
CA ALA A 92 8.46 -2.09 6.51
C ALA A 92 7.44 -3.24 6.40
N THR A 93 7.12 -3.88 7.52
CA THR A 93 6.13 -4.97 7.60
C THR A 93 4.73 -4.46 7.24
N LEU A 94 4.32 -3.32 7.80
CA LEU A 94 3.05 -2.66 7.45
C LEU A 94 2.99 -2.37 5.94
N THR A 95 4.09 -1.86 5.37
CA THR A 95 4.21 -1.58 3.94
C THR A 95 3.99 -2.85 3.11
N ALA A 96 4.64 -3.97 3.48
CA ALA A 96 4.45 -5.26 2.80
C ALA A 96 3.01 -5.79 2.91
N VAL A 97 2.38 -5.68 4.08
CA VAL A 97 0.97 -6.08 4.26
C VAL A 97 0.06 -5.29 3.32
N LEU A 98 0.26 -3.98 3.21
CA LEU A 98 -0.50 -3.12 2.31
C LEU A 98 -0.29 -3.49 0.82
N VAL A 99 0.96 -3.75 0.41
CA VAL A 99 1.25 -4.27 -0.94
C VAL A 99 0.52 -5.59 -1.19
N ALA A 100 0.57 -6.52 -0.24
CA ALA A 100 -0.08 -7.82 -0.34
C ALA A 100 -1.61 -7.70 -0.45
N VAL A 101 -2.23 -6.82 0.34
CA VAL A 101 -3.67 -6.50 0.26
C VAL A 101 -4.01 -5.92 -1.11
N GLY A 102 -3.22 -4.94 -1.59
CA GLY A 102 -3.42 -4.32 -2.90
C GLY A 102 -3.32 -5.32 -4.05
N TRP A 103 -2.36 -6.24 -3.96
CA TRP A 103 -2.17 -7.31 -4.95
C TRP A 103 -3.29 -8.35 -4.90
N ARG A 104 -3.72 -8.76 -3.70
CA ARG A 104 -4.83 -9.70 -3.50
C ARG A 104 -6.15 -9.13 -3.99
N ALA A 105 -6.42 -7.85 -3.72
CA ALA A 105 -7.57 -7.14 -4.26
C ALA A 105 -7.59 -7.18 -5.80
N ARG A 106 -6.45 -6.89 -6.45
CA ARG A 106 -6.30 -6.97 -7.90
C ARG A 106 -6.53 -8.38 -8.46
N ARG A 107 -6.08 -9.43 -7.76
CA ARG A 107 -6.27 -10.84 -8.16
C ARG A 107 -7.72 -11.29 -8.03
N ARG A 108 -8.38 -11.01 -6.90
CA ARG A 108 -9.75 -11.49 -6.64
C ARG A 108 -10.84 -10.76 -7.44
N ARG A 109 -10.56 -9.53 -7.91
CA ARG A 109 -11.49 -8.71 -8.73
C ARG A 109 -12.92 -8.56 -8.18
N GLY A 110 -13.10 -8.65 -6.86
CA GLY A 110 -14.41 -8.51 -6.21
C GLY A 110 -15.04 -7.12 -6.34
N ARG A 111 -16.24 -6.95 -5.79
CA ARG A 111 -17.13 -5.78 -5.97
C ARG A 111 -16.53 -4.39 -5.64
N ARG A 112 -15.43 -4.33 -4.86
CA ARG A 112 -14.68 -3.11 -4.51
C ARG A 112 -13.18 -3.20 -4.81
N TRP A 113 -12.77 -4.07 -5.73
CA TRP A 113 -11.34 -4.37 -5.95
C TRP A 113 -10.51 -3.15 -6.33
N ARG A 114 -11.06 -2.22 -7.13
CA ARG A 114 -10.36 -0.99 -7.53
C ARG A 114 -10.11 -0.04 -6.36
N LEU A 115 -11.06 0.02 -5.43
CA LEU A 115 -10.94 0.82 -4.21
C LEU A 115 -9.87 0.23 -3.30
N TRP A 116 -9.99 -1.05 -2.94
CA TRP A 116 -9.03 -1.73 -2.07
C TRP A 116 -7.62 -1.76 -2.66
N HIS A 117 -7.48 -1.99 -3.97
CA HIS A 117 -6.19 -1.91 -4.64
C HIS A 117 -5.61 -0.49 -4.57
N GLY A 118 -6.40 0.54 -4.89
CA GLY A 118 -5.95 1.93 -4.85
C GLY A 118 -5.52 2.36 -3.46
N VAL A 119 -6.39 2.18 -2.46
CA VAL A 119 -6.12 2.55 -1.06
C VAL A 119 -4.90 1.81 -0.52
N ALA A 120 -4.80 0.50 -0.74
CA ALA A 120 -3.70 -0.28 -0.19
C ALA A 120 -2.35 0.04 -0.86
N MET A 121 -2.32 0.22 -2.19
CA MET A 121 -1.07 0.60 -2.88
C MET A 121 -0.63 2.02 -2.52
N SER A 122 -1.57 2.97 -2.39
CA SER A 122 -1.25 4.32 -1.93
C SER A 122 -0.79 4.34 -0.47
N GLY A 123 -1.44 3.57 0.41
CA GLY A 123 -1.03 3.42 1.80
C GLY A 123 0.38 2.82 1.92
N ALA A 124 0.70 1.80 1.11
CA ALA A 124 2.04 1.23 1.07
C ALA A 124 3.08 2.28 0.64
N PHE A 125 2.78 3.08 -0.36
CA PHE A 125 3.68 4.14 -0.81
C PHE A 125 3.92 5.20 0.28
N ILE A 126 2.88 5.58 1.02
CA ILE A 126 3.00 6.51 2.15
C ILE A 126 3.86 5.91 3.26
N ALA A 127 3.58 4.66 3.67
CA ALA A 127 4.34 3.98 4.72
C ALA A 127 5.84 3.84 4.37
N LEU A 128 6.16 3.55 3.11
CA LEU A 128 7.53 3.55 2.60
C LEU A 128 8.22 4.92 2.80
N LEU A 129 7.56 6.02 2.39
CA LEU A 129 8.09 7.37 2.55
C LEU A 129 8.24 7.75 4.03
N THR A 130 7.30 7.32 4.89
CA THR A 130 7.40 7.50 6.34
C THR A 130 8.64 6.80 6.90
N GLY A 131 8.91 5.56 6.49
CA GLY A 131 10.11 4.83 6.93
C GLY A 131 11.41 5.55 6.54
N PHE A 132 11.52 5.97 5.27
CA PHE A 132 12.67 6.74 4.80
C PHE A 132 12.85 8.03 5.61
N TYR A 133 11.75 8.74 5.85
CA TYR A 133 11.79 10.04 6.51
C TYR A 133 12.08 9.96 8.02
N ILE A 134 11.62 8.90 8.71
CA ILE A 134 11.98 8.65 10.11
C ILE A 134 13.49 8.36 10.25
N ASP A 135 14.04 7.56 9.33
CA ASP A 135 15.44 7.14 9.38
C ASP A 135 16.42 8.26 8.95
N ASN A 136 16.01 9.12 8.00
CA ASN A 136 16.89 10.12 7.38
C ASN A 136 16.59 11.57 7.81
N GLY A 137 15.46 11.83 8.46
CA GLY A 137 15.01 13.18 8.83
C GLY A 137 16.05 14.02 9.59
N PRO A 138 16.72 13.48 10.63
CA PRO A 138 17.74 14.20 11.39
C PRO A 138 19.01 14.59 10.61
N GLN A 139 19.23 14.00 9.42
CA GLN A 139 20.45 14.21 8.62
C GLN A 139 20.28 15.24 7.51
N LEU A 140 19.07 15.79 7.33
CA LEU A 140 18.78 16.74 6.25
C LEU A 140 18.85 18.21 6.75
N PRO A 141 19.56 19.11 6.04
CA PRO A 141 19.91 20.46 6.52
C PRO A 141 18.73 21.44 6.72
N VAL A 142 17.52 21.05 6.30
CA VAL A 142 16.30 21.87 6.45
C VAL A 142 15.56 21.57 7.76
N TRP A 143 15.90 20.48 8.46
CA TRP A 143 15.03 19.86 9.46
C TRP A 143 15.44 20.07 10.91
N ASP A 144 16.54 20.76 11.19
CA ASP A 144 17.02 21.12 12.55
C ASP A 144 16.03 21.95 13.39
N ARG A 145 14.91 22.39 12.80
CA ARG A 145 13.92 23.28 13.45
C ARG A 145 12.53 22.66 13.63
N LEU A 146 12.32 21.40 13.26
CA LEU A 146 10.98 20.79 13.27
C LEU A 146 10.81 19.78 14.44
N PRO A 147 9.65 19.81 15.14
CA PRO A 147 9.43 18.94 16.29
C PRO A 147 9.31 17.46 15.88
N PRO A 148 9.64 16.50 16.78
CA PRO A 148 9.59 15.06 16.51
C PRO A 148 8.28 14.53 15.88
N LEU A 149 7.15 15.17 16.16
CA LEU A 149 5.85 14.81 15.58
C LEU A 149 5.72 15.17 14.09
N ALA A 150 6.43 16.19 13.60
CA ALA A 150 6.44 16.51 12.18
C ALA A 150 6.97 15.34 11.35
N PHE A 151 7.86 14.51 11.93
CA PHE A 151 8.39 13.28 11.31
C PHE A 151 7.31 12.22 11.05
N TRP A 152 6.25 12.20 11.87
CA TRP A 152 5.16 11.22 11.76
C TRP A 152 4.00 11.69 10.86
N PHE A 153 3.72 12.99 10.81
CA PHE A 153 2.50 13.50 10.16
C PHE A 153 2.72 14.05 8.74
N LEU A 154 3.92 14.50 8.37
CA LEU A 154 4.19 15.09 7.04
C LEU A 154 3.92 14.14 5.85
N PRO A 155 4.40 12.89 5.86
CA PRO A 155 4.14 11.95 4.76
C PRO A 155 2.63 11.68 4.61
N THR A 156 1.91 11.64 5.74
CA THR A 156 0.46 11.42 5.78
C THR A 156 -0.31 12.67 5.34
N ALA A 157 0.15 13.86 5.72
CA ALA A 157 -0.44 15.14 5.34
C ALA A 157 -0.31 15.42 3.83
N VAL A 158 0.74 14.92 3.18
CA VAL A 158 0.90 15.00 1.71
C VAL A 158 0.23 13.80 1.02
N GLY A 159 0.41 12.60 1.57
CA GLY A 159 -0.10 11.36 0.99
C GLY A 159 -1.62 11.24 1.02
N ALA A 160 -2.28 11.69 2.09
CA ALA A 160 -3.73 11.63 2.24
C ALA A 160 -4.49 12.45 1.19
N PRO A 161 -4.18 13.75 0.94
CA PRO A 161 -4.87 14.52 -0.10
C PRO A 161 -4.57 13.99 -1.50
N VAL A 162 -3.36 13.51 -1.79
CA VAL A 162 -3.03 12.90 -3.08
C VAL A 162 -3.79 11.59 -3.30
N THR A 163 -3.90 10.76 -2.26
CA THR A 163 -4.66 9.49 -2.31
C THR A 163 -6.15 9.76 -2.47
N TRP A 164 -6.69 10.71 -1.69
CA TRP A 164 -8.07 11.15 -1.81
C TRP A 164 -8.39 11.67 -3.21
N TRP A 165 -7.55 12.57 -3.74
CA TRP A 165 -7.69 13.10 -5.09
C TRP A 165 -7.61 12.00 -6.15
N ALA A 166 -6.68 11.07 -6.01
CA ALA A 166 -6.56 9.92 -6.92
C ALA A 166 -7.78 8.99 -6.85
N LEU A 167 -8.42 8.81 -5.69
CA LEU A 167 -9.62 7.99 -5.53
C LEU A 167 -10.86 8.64 -6.14
N VAL A 168 -11.03 9.95 -5.92
CA VAL A 168 -12.11 10.76 -6.50
C VAL A 168 -11.96 10.82 -8.03
N ARG A 169 -10.76 11.15 -8.52
CA ARG A 169 -10.46 11.25 -9.96
C ARG A 169 -10.69 9.93 -10.72
N ASN A 170 -10.40 8.80 -10.09
CA ASN A 170 -10.53 7.49 -10.73
C ASN A 170 -11.90 6.81 -10.55
N ARG A 171 -12.90 7.54 -10.02
CA ARG A 171 -14.26 7.03 -9.77
C ARG A 171 -14.25 5.68 -9.02
N ALA A 172 -13.27 5.51 -8.12
CA ALA A 172 -13.13 4.28 -7.34
C ALA A 172 -14.19 4.18 -6.23
N LEU A 173 -14.81 5.31 -5.90
CA LEU A 173 -15.93 5.38 -4.97
C LEU A 173 -17.20 4.79 -5.61
N PRO A 174 -17.96 3.96 -4.89
CA PRO A 174 -19.25 3.47 -5.38
C PRO A 174 -20.15 4.68 -5.69
N ARG A 175 -20.64 4.79 -6.92
CA ARG A 175 -21.79 5.66 -7.20
C ARG A 175 -22.89 5.22 -6.24
N ARG A 176 -23.39 6.13 -5.39
CA ARG A 176 -24.69 5.93 -4.74
C ARG A 176 -25.64 5.60 -5.88
N ARG A 177 -26.10 4.35 -5.96
CA ARG A 177 -27.23 4.02 -6.80
C ARG A 177 -28.33 4.89 -6.24
N ALA A 178 -28.74 5.92 -6.98
CA ALA A 178 -30.01 6.57 -6.71
C ALA A 178 -31.02 5.41 -6.70
N HIS A 179 -31.59 5.13 -5.53
CA HIS A 179 -32.69 4.19 -5.45
C HIS A 179 -33.74 4.77 -6.40
N PRO A 180 -34.19 4.04 -7.45
CA PRO A 180 -35.36 4.48 -8.18
C PRO A 180 -36.44 4.65 -7.12
N ARG A 181 -36.90 5.88 -6.90
CA ARG A 181 -38.08 6.13 -6.08
C ARG A 181 -39.17 5.30 -6.75
N ARG A 182 -39.62 4.21 -6.11
CA ARG A 182 -40.86 3.55 -6.53
C ARG A 182 -41.92 4.65 -6.50
N PRO A 183 -42.64 4.92 -7.61
CA PRO A 183 -43.74 5.87 -7.56
C PRO A 183 -44.75 5.38 -6.48
N PRO A 184 -45.18 6.25 -5.56
CA PRO A 184 -46.26 5.91 -4.64
C PRO A 184 -47.53 5.74 -5.47
N GLY A 185 -48.02 4.51 -5.61
CA GLY A 185 -49.25 4.22 -6.35
C GLY A 185 -49.44 2.75 -6.76
N ALA A 186 -48.37 1.95 -6.83
CA ALA A 186 -48.47 0.54 -7.26
C ALA A 186 -48.96 -0.44 -6.16
N ARG A 187 -49.91 -0.03 -5.32
CA ARG A 187 -50.55 -0.91 -4.31
C ARG A 187 -52.07 -0.96 -4.36
N GLU A 188 -52.71 -0.23 -5.28
CA GLU A 188 -54.17 -0.28 -5.46
C GLU A 188 -54.55 -0.82 -6.83
N ALA A 189 -54.33 -2.12 -7.00
CA ALA A 189 -55.10 -2.91 -7.95
C ALA A 189 -55.53 -4.18 -7.21
N ARG A 190 -56.55 -4.00 -6.34
CA ARG A 190 -57.28 -5.10 -5.70
C ARG A 190 -58.05 -5.81 -6.81
N PRO A 191 -57.84 -7.10 -7.09
CA PRO A 191 -58.67 -7.81 -8.05
C PRO A 191 -60.10 -7.83 -7.51
N ALA A 192 -61.04 -7.34 -8.32
CA ALA A 192 -62.45 -7.39 -8.04
C ALA A 192 -62.86 -8.86 -7.87
N GLN A 193 -63.53 -9.14 -6.76
CA GLN A 193 -64.15 -10.43 -6.47
C GLN A 193 -65.27 -10.64 -7.49
N THR A 194 -65.16 -11.68 -8.33
CA THR A 194 -66.24 -12.11 -9.21
C THR A 194 -67.31 -12.80 -8.35
N PRO A 195 -68.61 -12.44 -8.45
CA PRO A 195 -69.65 -13.12 -7.71
C PRO A 195 -69.84 -14.55 -8.23
N GLU A 196 -69.99 -15.51 -7.31
CA GLU A 196 -70.47 -16.87 -7.62
C GLU A 196 -71.81 -16.81 -8.35
N ALA A 197 -71.83 -17.25 -9.62
CA ALA A 197 -73.06 -17.53 -10.35
C ALA A 197 -73.39 -19.01 -10.22
N GLY A 198 -74.40 -19.29 -9.39
CA GLY A 198 -75.53 -20.15 -9.71
C GLY A 198 -75.23 -21.58 -10.19
N ARG A 199 -75.39 -22.52 -9.26
CA ARG A 199 -75.81 -23.90 -9.55
C ARG A 199 -77.06 -23.91 -10.45
N ASP A 200 -77.01 -24.63 -11.56
CA ASP A 200 -78.15 -25.44 -12.00
C ASP A 200 -77.66 -26.54 -12.97
N VAL A 201 -77.52 -27.77 -12.46
CA VAL A 201 -77.26 -28.97 -13.27
C VAL A 201 -78.59 -29.71 -13.33
N GLY A 202 -79.36 -29.41 -14.37
CA GLY A 202 -80.53 -30.19 -14.75
C GLY A 202 -80.10 -31.49 -15.44
N GLN A 203 -80.35 -32.62 -14.77
CA GLN A 203 -80.38 -33.96 -15.36
C GLN A 203 -81.69 -34.16 -16.14
N VAL A 204 -81.64 -34.30 -17.46
CA VAL A 204 -82.65 -34.92 -18.37
C VAL A 204 -81.90 -35.14 -19.70
N SER A 205 -81.76 -36.28 -20.38
CA SER A 205 -82.36 -37.62 -20.40
C SER A 205 -81.31 -38.67 -20.77
#